data_AF-A0A844BYL1-F1
#
_entry.id   AF-A0A844BYL1-F1
#
_cell.length_a   1.000
_cell.length_b   1.000
_cell.length_c   1.000
_cell.angle_alpha   90.00
_cell.angle_beta   90.00
_cell.angle_gamma   90.00
#
_symmetry.space_group_name_H-M   'P 1'
#
loop_
_entity.id
_entity.type
_entity.pdbx_description
1 polymer ?
#
loop_
_entity_poly.entity_id
_entity_poly.type
_entity_poly.pdbx_seq_one_letter_code
_entity_poly.pdbx_strand_id
1 'polypeptide(L)' 'MKLIKMFTISFIILTTIFTANDSVSAQSIIADNTIVEPFANAIEWRYKIINGVLHRRLLNVSTDTWISVWEPV' A
#
# COMPACT_ATOMS: atom_id res chain seq x y z
N MET A 1 -17.87 -62.98 0.33
CA MET A 1 -17.10 -62.20 1.34
C MET A 1 -16.15 -61.15 0.75
N LYS A 2 -15.80 -61.18 -0.55
CA LYS A 2 -14.94 -60.16 -1.20
C LYS A 2 -15.70 -58.85 -1.54
N LEU A 3 -16.95 -58.93 -2.03
CA LEU A 3 -17.76 -57.76 -2.37
C LEU A 3 -18.17 -56.90 -1.16
N ILE A 4 -18.52 -57.54 -0.03
CA ILE A 4 -18.91 -56.87 1.23
C ILE A 4 -17.71 -56.16 1.91
N LYS A 5 -16.51 -56.75 1.80
CA LYS A 5 -15.27 -56.08 2.24
C LYS A 5 -14.92 -54.87 1.37
N MET A 6 -15.24 -54.91 0.07
CA MET A 6 -15.00 -53.80 -0.84
C MET A 6 -15.91 -52.59 -0.56
N PHE A 7 -17.19 -52.84 -0.24
CA PHE A 7 -18.13 -51.79 0.13
C PHE A 7 -17.81 -51.11 1.47
N THR A 8 -17.30 -51.87 2.44
CA THR A 8 -16.92 -51.32 3.76
C THR A 8 -15.68 -50.45 3.70
N ILE A 9 -14.70 -50.78 2.84
CA ILE A 9 -13.52 -49.94 2.60
C ILE A 9 -13.91 -48.64 1.88
N SER A 10 -14.83 -48.70 0.92
CA SER A 10 -15.33 -47.51 0.22
C SER A 10 -16.07 -46.53 1.13
N PHE A 11 -16.74 -47.02 2.17
CA PHE A 11 -17.49 -46.19 3.12
C PHE A 11 -16.56 -45.44 4.10
N ILE A 12 -15.43 -46.04 4.47
CA ILE A 12 -14.43 -45.44 5.38
C ILE A 12 -13.68 -44.28 4.72
N ILE A 13 -13.47 -44.32 3.40
CA ILE A 13 -12.77 -43.25 2.66
C ILE A 13 -13.66 -42.00 2.52
N LEU A 14 -14.99 -42.17 2.53
CA LEU A 14 -15.93 -41.05 2.36
C LEU A 14 -16.06 -40.17 3.61
N THR A 15 -15.77 -40.71 4.80
CA THR A 15 -15.95 -39.97 6.07
C THR A 15 -14.76 -39.09 6.45
N THR A 16 -13.60 -39.26 5.81
CA THR A 16 -12.38 -38.50 6.14
C THR A 16 -12.26 -37.13 5.45
N ILE A 17 -13.25 -36.72 4.66
CA ILE A 17 -13.18 -35.48 3.86
C ILE A 17 -13.70 -34.25 4.64
N PHE A 18 -14.33 -34.43 5.80
CA PHE A 18 -14.76 -33.31 6.64
C PHE A 18 -13.60 -32.79 7.50
N THR A 19 -12.79 -31.91 6.93
CA THR A 19 -11.82 -31.10 7.68
C THR A 19 -12.55 -30.09 8.57
N ALA A 20 -12.07 -29.90 9.80
CA ALA A 20 -12.57 -28.88 10.72
C ALA A 20 -12.44 -27.49 10.08
N ASN A 21 -13.55 -26.75 10.03
CA ASN A 21 -13.55 -25.35 9.61
C ASN A 21 -13.10 -24.52 10.81
N ASP A 22 -11.82 -24.20 10.91
CA ASP A 22 -11.36 -23.20 11.88
C ASP A 22 -11.90 -21.84 11.45
N SER A 23 -12.75 -21.25 12.30
CA SER A 23 -13.27 -19.91 12.08
C SER A 23 -12.18 -18.90 12.44
N VAL A 24 -11.46 -18.42 11.43
CA VAL A 24 -10.52 -17.31 11.62
C VAL A 24 -11.34 -16.03 11.81
N SER A 25 -11.33 -15.51 13.04
CA SER A 25 -11.84 -14.17 13.32
C SER A 25 -10.76 -13.16 12.89
N ALA A 26 -11.10 -12.30 11.92
CA ALA A 26 -10.24 -11.19 11.56
C ALA A 26 -10.23 -10.19 12.72
N GLN A 27 -9.09 -10.04 13.39
CA GLN A 27 -8.92 -9.02 14.41
C GLN A 27 -8.88 -7.66 13.71
N SER A 28 -9.91 -6.84 13.89
CA SER A 28 -9.87 -5.46 13.39
C SER A 28 -8.80 -4.73 14.18
N ILE A 29 -7.71 -4.36 13.51
CA ILE A 29 -6.82 -3.33 14.02
C ILE A 29 -7.70 -2.09 14.13
N ILE A 30 -8.03 -1.68 15.35
CA ILE A 30 -8.55 -0.34 15.59
C ILE A 30 -7.44 0.55 15.07
N ALA A 31 -7.65 1.16 13.90
CA ALA A 31 -6.76 2.19 13.41
C ALA A 31 -6.69 3.19 14.55
N ASP A 32 -5.53 3.28 15.20
CA ASP A 32 -5.30 4.29 16.20
C ASP A 32 -5.80 5.60 15.58
N ASN A 33 -6.49 6.40 16.37
CA ASN A 33 -7.01 7.69 15.93
C ASN A 33 -5.84 8.69 15.73
N THR A 34 -4.67 8.20 15.29
CA THR A 34 -3.54 8.94 14.75
C THR A 34 -4.08 9.88 13.70
N ILE A 35 -4.13 11.13 14.10
CA ILE A 35 -4.40 12.26 13.24
C ILE A 35 -3.32 12.20 12.16
N VAL A 36 -3.70 11.77 10.95
CA VAL A 36 -2.82 11.79 9.79
C VAL A 36 -2.67 13.25 9.41
N GLU A 37 -1.62 13.90 9.90
CA GLU A 37 -1.28 15.24 9.44
C GLU A 37 -0.70 15.17 8.02
N PRO A 38 -1.17 16.02 7.10
CA PRO A 38 -0.58 16.09 5.77
C PRO A 38 0.88 16.52 5.87
N PHE A 39 1.77 15.85 5.13
CA PHE A 39 3.15 16.29 5.00
C PHE A 39 3.18 17.72 4.45
N ALA A 40 4.00 18.59 5.07
CA ALA A 40 4.22 19.93 4.56
C ALA A 40 4.82 19.86 3.15
N ASN A 41 4.42 20.81 2.28
CA ASN A 41 4.96 20.89 0.93
C ASN A 41 6.49 21.06 0.96
N ALA A 42 7.19 20.24 0.18
CA ALA A 42 8.62 20.38 -0.03
C ALA A 42 8.87 21.51 -1.03
N ILE A 43 9.54 22.58 -0.57
CA ILE A 43 9.83 23.76 -1.38
C ILE A 43 11.35 23.86 -1.59
N GLU A 44 11.76 23.96 -2.85
CA GLU A 44 13.18 24.05 -3.24
C GLU A 44 13.44 25.25 -4.17
N TRP A 45 14.66 25.76 -4.10
CA TRP A 45 15.18 26.70 -5.09
C TRP A 45 15.74 25.97 -6.31
N ARG A 46 15.31 26.37 -7.50
CA ARG A 46 15.94 26.00 -8.77
C ARG A 46 16.70 27.20 -9.32
N TYR A 47 17.82 26.93 -9.99
CA TYR A 47 18.73 27.95 -10.51
C TYR A 47 18.91 27.81 -12.01
N LYS A 48 19.08 28.93 -12.70
CA LYS A 48 19.51 28.95 -14.12
C LYS A 48 20.17 30.28 -14.47
N ILE A 49 20.93 30.29 -15.56
CA ILE A 49 21.50 31.53 -16.09
C ILE A 49 20.60 32.10 -17.19
N ILE A 50 20.27 33.38 -17.09
CA ILE A 50 19.53 34.14 -18.12
C ILE A 50 20.37 35.38 -18.44
N ASN A 51 20.78 35.53 -19.70
CA ASN A 51 21.61 36.66 -20.15
C ASN A 51 22.89 36.87 -19.31
N GLY A 52 23.53 35.78 -18.89
CA GLY A 52 24.75 35.83 -18.07
C GLY A 52 24.53 36.08 -16.57
N VAL A 53 23.28 36.28 -16.13
CA VAL A 53 22.93 36.52 -14.72
C VAL A 53 22.31 35.26 -14.12
N LEU A 54 22.77 34.86 -12.93
CA LEU A 54 22.19 33.76 -12.16
C LEU A 54 20.81 34.18 -11.64
N HIS A 55 19.80 33.39 -11.94
CA HIS A 55 18.45 33.56 -11.44
C HIS A 55 18.05 32.35 -10.60
N ARG A 56 17.15 32.58 -9.65
CA ARG A 56 16.50 31.54 -8.85
C ARG A 56 14.97 31.62 -8.95
N ARG A 57 14.31 30.49 -8.73
CA ARG A 57 12.84 30.36 -8.70
C ARG A 57 12.42 29.27 -7.73
N LEU A 58 11.32 29.48 -7.00
CA LEU A 58 10.77 28.50 -6.07
C LEU A 58 9.93 27.44 -6.79
N LEU A 59 10.21 26.18 -6.52
CA LEU A 59 9.46 25.02 -6.97
C LEU A 59 8.85 24.30 -5.76
N ASN A 60 7.54 24.04 -5.79
CA ASN A 60 6.92 23.06 -4.90
C ASN A 60 7.16 21.67 -5.50
N VAL A 61 8.07 20.92 -4.89
CA VAL A 61 8.46 19.57 -5.34
C VAL A 61 7.35 18.57 -5.07
N SER A 62 6.55 18.77 -4.03
CA SER A 62 5.42 17.89 -3.70
C SER A 62 4.31 17.93 -4.75
N THR A 63 4.13 19.07 -5.43
CA THR A 63 3.07 19.25 -6.44
C THR A 63 3.61 19.46 -7.86
N ASP A 64 4.93 19.49 -8.04
CA ASP A 64 5.62 19.86 -9.28
C ASP A 64 5.13 21.19 -9.89
N THR A 65 4.90 22.19 -9.05
CA THR A 65 4.41 23.51 -9.48
C THR A 65 5.36 24.64 -9.10
N TRP A 66 5.49 25.61 -10.00
CA TRP A 66 6.26 26.81 -9.75
C TRP A 66 5.50 27.80 -8.86
N ILE A 67 6.13 28.23 -7.77
CA ILE A 67 5.50 29.12 -6.77
C ILE A 67 5.78 30.59 -7.09
N SER A 68 6.98 30.90 -7.60
CA SER A 68 7.40 32.26 -7.93
C SER A 68 7.71 32.42 -9.42
N VAL A 69 8.09 33.62 -9.85
CA VAL A 69 8.80 33.84 -11.12
C VAL A 69 10.31 33.73 -10.91
N TRP A 70 11.07 33.71 -12.01
CA TRP A 70 12.53 33.80 -11.93
C TRP A 70 12.94 35.18 -11.45
N GLU A 71 13.74 35.24 -10.39
CA GLU A 71 14.35 36.46 -9.87
C GLU A 71 15.88 36.37 -9.96
N PRO A 72 16.60 37.48 -10.21
CA PRO A 72 18.04 37.52 -10.07
C PRO A 72 18.45 37.15 -8.64
N VAL A 73 19.57 36.41 -8.49
CA VAL A 73 20.16 36.12 -7.18
C VAL A 73 20.92 37.34 -6.65
#